data_AF-E8WPC7-F1
#
_entry.id   AF-E8WPC7-F1
#
_cell.length_a   1.000
_cell.length_b   1.000
_cell.length_c   1.000
_cell.angle_alpha   90.00
_cell.angle_beta   90.00
_cell.angle_gamma   90.00
#
_symmetry.space_group_name_H-M   'P 1'
#
loop_
_entity.id
_entity.type
_entity.pdbx_description
1 polymer ?
#
loop_
_entity_poly.entity_id
_entity_poly.type
_entity_poly.pdbx_seq_one_letter_code
_entity_poly.pdbx_strand_id
1 'polypeptide(L)'
;MKLISEETLARAYYQVKPLMSRRLQIMLRSVVAKYKRYAFQSVWPIDPGAGATPAGFSGWPNGRRFSVVLTHDVDTSRGVERCEQLMALEQELGFRSSFNFVAHDYHLPADLREKLVAHGFEVGVHGLEHNRKLYESPETFAEHASKINGYLKEWGAVGFRSPCVYHNFEWLHRLDILYEASAFDTDPFEPQSDGLRTIFPVHQTKVPGREYVVLPYTLPQDFTMFILFREKDIRIWKEKLRWIADHGGMALLITHPDYMSFDGSTGFEEYPCELYRELLTHIKTEYEGEYWHLLPQDMAYFWNESVGKP
;
A
#
# COMPACT_ATOMS: atom_id res chain seq x y z
N MET A 1 -28.88 25.09 11.26
CA MET A 1 -27.69 24.47 11.88
C MET A 1 -26.68 24.25 10.76
N LYS A 2 -25.61 25.05 10.66
CA LYS A 2 -24.61 24.88 9.59
C LYS A 2 -23.88 23.56 9.84
N LEU A 3 -23.97 22.63 8.89
CA LEU A 3 -23.17 21.40 8.89
C LEU A 3 -21.70 21.82 8.98
N ILE A 4 -21.02 21.35 10.02
CA ILE A 4 -19.57 21.52 10.16
C ILE A 4 -18.93 20.79 8.97
N SER A 5 -18.07 21.45 8.20
CA SER A 5 -17.42 20.81 7.05
C SER A 5 -16.54 19.64 7.50
N GLU A 6 -16.41 18.61 6.67
CA GLU A 6 -15.55 17.45 6.96
C GLU A 6 -14.12 17.88 7.30
N GLU A 7 -13.62 18.92 6.63
CA GLU A 7 -12.30 19.52 6.88
C GLU A 7 -12.18 20.13 8.28
N THR A 8 -13.25 20.73 8.81
CA THR A 8 -13.27 21.30 10.16
C THR A 8 -13.31 20.19 11.22
N LEU A 9 -14.06 19.13 10.98
CA LEU A 9 -14.08 17.93 11.85
C LEU A 9 -12.74 17.20 11.83
N ALA A 10 -12.10 17.08 10.66
CA ALA A 10 -10.77 16.49 10.52
C ALA A 10 -9.71 17.31 11.29
N ARG A 11 -9.69 18.63 11.14
CA ARG A 11 -8.74 19.51 11.88
C ARG A 11 -8.94 19.41 13.40
N ALA A 12 -10.19 19.41 13.87
CA ALA A 12 -10.50 19.23 15.29
C ALA A 12 -10.06 17.85 15.81
N TYR A 13 -10.30 16.78 15.03
CA TYR A 13 -9.83 15.43 15.36
C TYR A 13 -8.31 15.39 15.52
N TYR A 14 -7.54 15.96 14.58
CA TYR A 14 -6.08 15.94 14.64
C TYR A 14 -5.50 16.78 15.79
N GLN A 15 -6.23 17.81 16.28
CA GLN A 15 -5.82 18.57 17.46
C GLN A 15 -6.05 17.80 18.77
N VAL A 16 -7.11 16.99 18.86
CA VAL A 16 -7.44 16.22 20.08
C VAL A 16 -6.80 14.82 20.07
N LYS A 17 -6.43 14.30 18.90
CA LYS A 17 -5.82 12.97 18.69
C LYS A 17 -4.70 12.64 19.70
N PRO A 18 -3.73 13.53 20.00
CA PRO A 18 -2.65 13.22 20.95
C PRO A 18 -3.14 12.95 22.38
N LEU A 19 -4.31 13.46 22.76
CA LEU A 19 -4.89 13.30 24.10
C LEU A 19 -5.78 12.06 24.21
N MET A 20 -6.08 11.41 23.09
CA MET A 20 -6.97 10.25 23.04
C MET A 20 -6.18 8.96 23.16
N SER A 21 -6.65 8.04 24.00
CA SER A 21 -6.13 6.67 24.00
C SER A 21 -6.29 6.04 22.61
N ARG A 22 -5.35 5.19 22.24
CA ARG A 22 -5.35 4.55 20.93
C ARG A 22 -6.64 3.74 20.67
N ARG A 23 -7.20 3.09 21.69
CA ARG A 23 -8.52 2.42 21.63
C ARG A 23 -9.64 3.36 21.24
N LEU A 24 -9.66 4.57 21.82
CA LEU A 24 -10.66 5.59 21.49
C LEU A 24 -10.46 6.12 20.06
N GLN A 25 -9.21 6.30 19.62
CA GLN A 25 -8.91 6.70 18.24
C GLN A 25 -9.45 5.68 17.22
N ILE A 26 -9.19 4.38 17.43
CA ILE A 26 -9.72 3.33 16.56
C ILE A 26 -11.24 3.29 16.60
N MET A 27 -11.85 3.38 17.78
CA MET A 27 -13.31 3.37 17.90
C MET A 27 -13.96 4.52 17.10
N LEU A 28 -13.45 5.75 17.21
CA LEU A 28 -13.96 6.86 16.41
C LEU A 28 -13.71 6.66 14.91
N ARG A 29 -12.52 6.19 14.52
CA ARG A 29 -12.21 5.88 13.12
C ARG A 29 -13.14 4.80 12.56
N SER A 30 -13.45 3.75 13.32
CA SER A 30 -14.41 2.71 12.93
C SER A 30 -15.81 3.26 12.72
N VAL A 31 -16.27 4.22 13.52
CA VAL A 31 -17.59 4.86 13.34
C VAL A 31 -17.62 5.66 12.03
N VAL A 32 -16.60 6.49 11.78
CA VAL A 32 -16.47 7.28 10.54
C VAL A 32 -16.33 6.36 9.32
N ALA A 33 -15.51 5.31 9.41
CA ALA A 33 -15.33 4.35 8.33
C ALA A 33 -16.63 3.63 7.97
N LYS A 34 -17.47 3.26 8.95
CA LYS A 34 -18.80 2.67 8.68
C LYS A 34 -19.72 3.61 7.92
N TYR A 35 -19.72 4.89 8.29
CA TYR A 35 -20.47 5.91 7.56
C TYR A 35 -19.95 6.06 6.12
N LYS A 36 -18.64 6.21 5.94
CA LYS A 36 -18.01 6.31 4.62
C LYS A 36 -18.27 5.07 3.76
N ARG A 37 -18.23 3.87 4.33
CA ARG A 37 -18.53 2.62 3.61
C ARG A 37 -19.93 2.64 2.99
N TYR A 38 -20.91 3.18 3.71
CA TYR A 38 -22.26 3.36 3.18
C TYR A 38 -22.33 4.47 2.12
N ALA A 39 -21.71 5.63 2.40
CA ALA A 39 -21.73 6.78 1.50
C ALA A 39 -21.04 6.50 0.15
N PHE A 40 -19.99 5.69 0.15
CA PHE A 40 -19.17 5.35 -1.02
C PHE A 40 -19.43 3.94 -1.56
N GLN A 41 -20.53 3.28 -1.19
CA GLN A 41 -20.84 1.91 -1.61
C GLN A 41 -20.95 1.71 -3.13
N SER A 42 -21.13 2.79 -3.90
CA SER A 42 -21.18 2.73 -5.37
C SER A 42 -19.80 2.63 -6.02
N VAL A 43 -18.72 2.92 -5.28
CA VAL A 43 -17.34 2.98 -5.78
C VAL A 43 -16.35 2.25 -4.87
N TRP A 44 -16.79 1.67 -3.76
CA TRP A 44 -15.96 0.86 -2.86
C TRP A 44 -16.66 -0.47 -2.53
N PRO A 45 -15.98 -1.62 -2.59
CA PRO A 45 -14.55 -1.77 -2.85
C PRO A 45 -14.18 -1.64 -4.34
N ILE A 46 -15.15 -1.67 -5.26
CA ILE A 46 -14.94 -1.62 -6.71
C ILE A 46 -15.49 -0.30 -7.25
N ASP A 47 -14.67 0.45 -7.98
CA ASP A 47 -15.11 1.53 -8.87
C ASP A 47 -15.22 0.96 -10.30
N PRO A 48 -16.42 0.81 -10.87
CA PRO A 48 -16.59 0.28 -12.23
C PRO A 48 -15.84 1.07 -13.30
N GLY A 49 -15.54 2.36 -13.05
CA GLY A 49 -14.78 3.20 -13.97
C GLY A 49 -13.27 2.93 -13.96
N ALA A 50 -12.74 2.18 -12.98
CA ALA A 50 -11.31 1.98 -12.81
C ALA A 50 -10.71 0.87 -13.70
N GLY A 51 -11.55 0.10 -14.40
CA GLY A 51 -11.13 -1.02 -15.23
C GLY A 51 -10.67 -0.66 -16.65
N ALA A 52 -10.62 0.63 -16.99
CA ALA A 52 -10.23 1.06 -18.34
C ALA A 52 -8.77 0.71 -18.63
N THR A 53 -8.54 -0.14 -19.64
CA THR A 53 -7.20 -0.56 -20.06
C THR A 53 -6.41 0.65 -20.58
N PRO A 54 -5.18 0.89 -20.08
CA PRO A 54 -4.34 1.98 -20.56
C PRO A 54 -4.00 1.86 -22.05
N ALA A 55 -3.92 2.99 -22.75
CA ALA A 55 -3.49 3.02 -24.13
C ALA A 55 -2.06 2.45 -24.26
N GLY A 56 -1.85 1.58 -25.25
CA GLY A 56 -0.54 0.95 -25.49
C GLY A 56 -0.22 -0.23 -24.56
N PHE A 57 -1.06 -0.56 -23.58
CA PHE A 57 -0.89 -1.78 -22.79
C PHE A 57 -1.43 -2.99 -23.56
N SER A 58 -0.54 -3.90 -23.98
CA SER A 58 -0.87 -5.09 -24.77
C SER A 58 -1.26 -6.32 -23.94
N GLY A 59 -1.35 -6.18 -22.61
CA GLY A 59 -1.58 -7.29 -21.68
C GLY A 59 -0.30 -7.74 -20.98
N TRP A 60 -0.48 -8.62 -19.98
CA TRP A 60 0.63 -9.14 -19.18
C TRP A 60 1.42 -10.22 -19.94
N PRO A 61 2.72 -10.40 -19.62
CA PRO A 61 3.56 -11.42 -20.27
C PRO A 61 2.95 -12.82 -20.22
N ASN A 62 3.28 -13.67 -21.20
CA ASN A 62 2.82 -15.06 -21.28
C ASN A 62 1.28 -15.24 -21.25
N GLY A 63 0.52 -14.23 -21.66
CA GLY A 63 -0.94 -14.28 -21.68
C GLY A 63 -1.58 -14.35 -20.30
N ARG A 64 -0.87 -13.91 -19.24
CA ARG A 64 -1.44 -13.84 -17.90
C ARG A 64 -2.61 -12.87 -17.89
N ARG A 65 -3.69 -13.24 -17.20
CA ARG A 65 -4.93 -12.48 -17.16
C ARG A 65 -4.76 -11.21 -16.34
N PHE A 66 -4.06 -11.28 -15.21
CA PHE A 66 -3.83 -10.16 -14.31
C PHE A 66 -2.47 -10.28 -13.60
N SER A 67 -2.03 -9.25 -12.88
CA SER A 67 -0.80 -9.29 -12.09
C SER A 67 -1.07 -9.26 -10.58
N VAL A 68 -0.16 -9.82 -9.77
CA VAL A 68 -0.24 -9.84 -8.30
C VAL A 68 1.02 -9.23 -7.73
N VAL A 69 0.87 -8.12 -6.99
CA VAL A 69 1.95 -7.41 -6.31
C VAL A 69 1.63 -7.33 -4.83
N LEU A 70 2.57 -7.73 -3.98
CA LEU A 70 2.39 -7.77 -2.53
C LEU A 70 3.36 -6.78 -1.87
N THR A 71 2.84 -5.97 -0.95
CA THR A 71 3.62 -4.98 -0.21
C THR A 71 3.24 -4.98 1.26
N HIS A 72 4.22 -4.69 2.11
CA HIS A 72 4.07 -4.56 3.55
C HIS A 72 4.61 -3.23 4.01
N ASP A 73 3.80 -2.44 4.70
CA ASP A 73 4.29 -1.23 5.37
C ASP A 73 4.56 -1.59 6.85
N VAL A 74 5.78 -1.32 7.31
CA VAL A 74 6.23 -1.64 8.67
C VAL A 74 6.23 -0.37 9.50
N ASP A 75 5.23 -0.20 10.36
CA ASP A 75 4.98 1.08 11.04
C ASP A 75 5.66 1.18 12.40
N THR A 76 5.92 0.05 13.06
CA THR A 76 6.44 0.00 14.43
C THR A 76 7.45 -1.13 14.62
N SER A 77 8.18 -1.11 15.75
CA SER A 77 9.06 -2.20 16.15
C SER A 77 8.36 -3.56 16.21
N ARG A 78 7.06 -3.60 16.53
CA ARG A 78 6.28 -4.85 16.52
C ARG A 78 6.16 -5.43 15.11
N GLY A 79 6.01 -4.57 14.09
CA GLY A 79 6.04 -4.99 12.69
C GLY A 79 7.41 -5.56 12.30
N VAL A 80 8.50 -4.90 12.73
CA VAL A 80 9.89 -5.37 12.50
C VAL A 80 10.09 -6.79 13.04
N GLU A 81 9.67 -7.03 14.28
CA GLU A 81 9.79 -8.34 14.95
C GLU A 81 9.05 -9.48 14.22
N ARG A 82 8.03 -9.14 13.41
CA ARG A 82 7.18 -10.08 12.69
C ARG A 82 7.55 -10.26 11.21
N CYS A 83 8.48 -9.45 10.68
CA CYS A 83 8.87 -9.48 9.27
C CYS A 83 9.36 -10.87 8.84
N GLU A 84 10.18 -11.54 9.65
CA GLU A 84 10.69 -12.86 9.29
C GLU A 84 9.60 -13.95 9.25
N GLN A 85 8.61 -13.86 10.15
CA GLN A 85 7.48 -14.79 10.17
C GLN A 85 6.60 -14.60 8.92
N LEU A 86 6.36 -13.34 8.55
CA LEU A 86 5.60 -12.99 7.34
C LEU A 86 6.35 -13.42 6.08
N MET A 87 7.66 -13.17 6.02
CA MET A 87 8.54 -13.64 4.96
C MET A 87 8.42 -15.16 4.81
N ALA A 88 8.60 -15.92 5.89
CA ALA A 88 8.51 -17.39 5.85
C ALA A 88 7.13 -17.90 5.36
N LEU A 89 6.04 -17.27 5.81
CA LEU A 89 4.68 -17.59 5.37
C LEU A 89 4.52 -17.42 3.85
N GLU A 90 5.01 -16.30 3.30
CA GLU A 90 4.93 -16.06 1.86
C GLU A 90 5.80 -17.03 1.06
N GLN A 91 7.01 -17.33 1.55
CA GLN A 91 7.91 -18.29 0.91
C GLN A 91 7.31 -19.69 0.84
N GLU A 92 6.66 -20.14 1.91
CA GLU A 92 5.93 -21.41 1.97
C GLU A 92 4.88 -21.52 0.86
N LEU A 93 4.19 -20.41 0.59
CA LEU A 93 3.16 -20.34 -0.45
C LEU A 93 3.73 -20.02 -1.84
N GLY A 94 5.01 -19.67 -1.97
CA GLY A 94 5.67 -19.37 -3.24
C GLY A 94 5.55 -17.91 -3.68
N PHE A 95 5.23 -17.01 -2.76
CA PHE A 95 5.14 -15.57 -3.00
C PHE A 95 6.36 -14.82 -2.47
N ARG A 96 6.53 -13.59 -2.96
CA ARG A 96 7.48 -12.58 -2.50
C ARG A 96 6.77 -11.23 -2.44
N SER A 97 7.28 -10.34 -1.62
CA SER A 97 6.71 -9.01 -1.42
C SER A 97 7.80 -7.97 -1.21
N SER A 98 7.40 -6.70 -1.22
CA SER A 98 8.23 -5.59 -0.77
C SER A 98 7.89 -5.22 0.67
N PHE A 99 8.89 -5.04 1.53
CA PHE A 99 8.75 -4.49 2.87
C PHE A 99 9.24 -3.04 2.88
N ASN A 100 8.33 -2.10 3.13
CA ASN A 100 8.64 -0.67 3.23
C ASN A 100 8.84 -0.28 4.70
N PHE A 101 10.00 0.28 5.02
CA PHE A 101 10.37 0.64 6.40
C PHE A 101 10.50 2.14 6.62
N VAL A 102 10.06 2.60 7.78
CA VAL A 102 10.22 3.99 8.24
C VAL A 102 11.66 4.15 8.77
N ALA A 103 12.35 5.20 8.34
CA ALA A 103 13.78 5.31 8.61
C ALA A 103 14.13 5.67 10.07
N HIS A 104 13.29 6.44 10.78
CA HIS A 104 13.65 7.02 12.09
C HIS A 104 12.82 6.54 13.28
N ASP A 105 11.65 5.91 13.06
CA ASP A 105 10.67 5.67 14.15
C ASP A 105 11.04 4.48 15.05
N TYR A 106 11.88 3.57 14.57
CA TYR A 106 12.30 2.38 15.29
C TYR A 106 13.72 1.95 14.86
N HIS A 107 14.33 1.06 15.65
CA HIS A 107 15.56 0.41 15.22
C HIS A 107 15.24 -0.61 14.12
N LEU A 108 15.80 -0.39 12.92
CA LEU A 108 15.75 -1.33 11.81
C LEU A 108 17.12 -2.01 11.64
N PRO A 109 17.25 -3.29 12.06
CA PRO A 109 18.49 -4.03 11.90
C PRO A 109 18.86 -4.20 10.41
N ALA A 110 20.14 -3.99 10.08
CA ALA A 110 20.62 -4.14 8.69
C ALA A 110 20.56 -5.60 8.22
N ASP A 111 20.83 -6.55 9.11
CA ASP A 111 20.75 -7.99 8.87
C ASP A 111 19.32 -8.43 8.48
N LEU A 112 18.28 -7.82 9.03
CA LEU A 112 16.90 -8.07 8.60
C LEU A 112 16.71 -7.66 7.13
N ARG A 113 17.15 -6.45 6.74
CA ARG A 113 17.06 -5.98 5.34
C ARG A 113 17.86 -6.87 4.39
N GLU A 114 19.10 -7.19 4.76
CA GLU A 114 19.96 -8.09 3.99
C GLU A 114 19.35 -9.48 3.82
N LYS A 115 18.74 -10.02 4.88
CA LYS A 115 18.05 -11.31 4.86
C LYS A 115 16.84 -11.30 3.93
N LEU A 116 16.01 -10.27 3.98
CA LEU A 116 14.86 -10.11 3.07
C LEU A 116 15.33 -10.15 1.61
N VAL A 117 16.32 -9.32 1.26
CA VAL A 117 16.88 -9.26 -0.10
C VAL A 117 17.50 -10.61 -0.51
N ALA A 118 18.26 -11.25 0.38
CA ALA A 118 18.87 -12.56 0.11
C ALA A 118 17.84 -13.66 -0.17
N HIS A 119 16.60 -13.51 0.33
CA HIS A 119 15.50 -14.45 0.10
C HIS A 119 14.61 -14.06 -1.09
N GLY A 120 14.95 -13.01 -1.83
CA GLY A 120 14.25 -12.54 -3.01
C GLY A 120 13.05 -11.62 -2.72
N PHE A 121 13.05 -10.97 -1.57
CA PHE A 121 12.09 -9.91 -1.24
C PHE A 121 12.68 -8.54 -1.57
N GLU A 122 11.80 -7.56 -1.72
CA GLU A 122 12.21 -6.17 -1.92
C GLU A 122 12.20 -5.40 -0.59
N VAL A 123 13.10 -4.42 -0.46
CA VAL A 123 13.11 -3.45 0.64
C VAL A 123 12.84 -2.07 0.04
N GLY A 124 11.83 -1.38 0.58
CA GLY A 124 11.45 -0.02 0.18
C GLY A 124 11.57 0.98 1.33
N VAL A 125 11.54 2.28 0.98
CA VAL A 125 11.57 3.36 1.98
C VAL A 125 10.15 3.86 2.25
N HIS A 126 9.73 3.80 3.52
CA HIS A 126 8.43 4.28 4.02
C HIS A 126 8.53 5.67 4.67
N GLY A 127 9.25 6.59 4.04
CA GLY A 127 9.51 7.93 4.60
C GLY A 127 10.46 7.93 5.81
N LEU A 128 10.65 9.12 6.38
CA LEU A 128 11.55 9.32 7.53
C LEU A 128 10.87 9.01 8.86
N GLU A 129 9.64 9.51 9.03
CA GLU A 129 8.83 9.36 10.23
C GLU A 129 7.38 9.06 9.79
N HIS A 130 6.64 8.24 10.54
CA HIS A 130 5.27 7.86 10.20
C HIS A 130 4.26 8.98 10.53
N ASN A 131 4.40 10.12 9.86
CA ASN A 131 3.56 11.31 10.03
C ASN A 131 3.47 12.14 8.73
N ARG A 132 2.69 13.24 8.78
CA ARG A 132 2.43 14.11 7.62
C ARG A 132 3.50 15.16 7.33
N LYS A 133 4.56 15.27 8.14
CA LYS A 133 5.53 16.39 8.08
C LYS A 133 6.16 16.54 6.71
N LEU A 134 6.37 15.41 6.01
CA LEU A 134 6.95 15.39 4.67
C LEU A 134 6.24 16.34 3.70
N TYR A 135 4.91 16.50 3.84
CA TYR A 135 4.08 17.30 2.92
C TYR A 135 3.60 18.63 3.51
N GLU A 136 4.23 19.14 4.58
CA GLU A 136 3.83 20.41 5.20
C GLU A 136 4.12 21.63 4.31
N SER A 137 5.22 21.61 3.56
CA SER A 137 5.59 22.67 2.61
C SER A 137 6.56 22.15 1.54
N PRO A 138 6.68 22.81 0.37
CA PRO A 138 7.68 22.47 -0.64
C PRO A 138 9.11 22.49 -0.09
N GLU A 139 9.41 23.42 0.81
CA GLU A 139 10.73 23.59 1.43
C GLU A 139 11.05 22.40 2.36
N THR A 140 10.10 22.02 3.22
CA THR A 140 10.21 20.84 4.08
C THR A 140 10.39 19.57 3.26
N PHE A 141 9.61 19.42 2.19
CA PHE A 141 9.74 18.26 1.30
C PHE A 141 11.12 18.23 0.66
N ALA A 142 11.63 19.35 0.16
CA ALA A 142 12.94 19.41 -0.48
C ALA A 142 14.08 19.02 0.49
N GLU A 143 14.02 19.47 1.75
CA GLU A 143 14.98 19.08 2.78
C GLU A 143 14.90 17.56 3.06
N HIS A 144 13.69 17.05 3.24
CA HIS A 144 13.47 15.63 3.56
C HIS A 144 13.80 14.71 2.38
N ALA A 145 13.57 15.14 1.14
CA ALA A 145 13.91 14.39 -0.07
C ALA A 145 15.39 14.04 -0.12
N SER A 146 16.29 14.96 0.26
CA SER A 146 17.72 14.66 0.31
C SER A 146 18.07 13.56 1.31
N LYS A 147 17.37 13.50 2.45
CA LYS A 147 17.56 12.46 3.48
C LYS A 147 16.99 11.13 3.01
N ILE A 148 15.79 11.15 2.41
CA ILE A 148 15.13 9.97 1.83
C ILE A 148 16.00 9.37 0.73
N ASN A 149 16.57 10.18 -0.17
CA ASN A 149 17.48 9.68 -1.22
C ASN A 149 18.76 9.07 -0.64
N GLY A 150 19.23 9.58 0.50
CA GLY A 150 20.31 8.96 1.28
C GLY A 150 19.95 7.53 1.69
N TYR A 151 18.75 7.32 2.25
CA TYR A 151 18.26 5.99 2.64
C TYR A 151 17.96 5.09 1.45
N LEU A 152 17.37 5.60 0.37
CA LEU A 152 17.17 4.85 -0.87
C LEU A 152 18.51 4.28 -1.37
N LYS A 153 19.54 5.11 -1.40
CA LYS A 153 20.89 4.70 -1.78
C LYS A 153 21.52 3.71 -0.78
N GLU A 154 21.44 3.99 0.52
CA GLU A 154 22.01 3.13 1.57
C GLU A 154 21.37 1.73 1.56
N TRP A 155 20.06 1.66 1.30
CA TRP A 155 19.30 0.42 1.36
C TRP A 155 19.28 -0.31 0.02
N GLY A 156 19.78 0.31 -1.05
CA GLY A 156 19.64 -0.20 -2.41
C GLY A 156 18.17 -0.25 -2.86
N ALA A 157 17.31 0.56 -2.25
CA ALA A 157 15.88 0.60 -2.50
C ALA A 157 15.57 1.51 -3.69
N VAL A 158 14.65 1.08 -4.54
CA VAL A 158 14.14 1.87 -5.68
C VAL A 158 12.68 2.28 -5.51
N GLY A 159 12.03 1.74 -4.49
CA GLY A 159 10.62 1.96 -4.17
C GLY A 159 10.41 2.90 -2.99
N PHE A 160 9.37 3.71 -3.09
CA PHE A 160 8.94 4.61 -2.02
C PHE A 160 7.44 4.47 -1.69
N ARG A 161 7.13 4.60 -0.40
CA ARG A 161 5.74 4.68 0.08
C ARG A 161 5.66 5.79 1.12
N SER A 162 4.75 6.72 0.93
CA SER A 162 4.52 7.76 1.92
C SER A 162 3.74 7.23 3.12
N PRO A 163 4.14 7.58 4.35
CA PRO A 163 3.33 7.36 5.54
C PRO A 163 1.90 7.87 5.40
N CYS A 164 0.93 7.07 5.85
CA CYS A 164 -0.50 7.38 5.74
C CYS A 164 -0.94 7.74 4.30
N VAL A 165 -0.22 7.24 3.29
CA VAL A 165 -0.48 7.41 1.85
C VAL A 165 -0.70 8.87 1.40
N TYR A 166 -0.16 9.84 2.14
CA TYR A 166 -0.12 11.23 1.67
C TYR A 166 0.72 11.31 0.41
N HIS A 167 0.35 12.17 -0.52
CA HIS A 167 1.13 12.29 -1.74
C HIS A 167 1.03 13.67 -2.37
N ASN A 168 2.13 14.04 -3.03
CA ASN A 168 2.16 15.11 -4.01
C ASN A 168 3.07 14.63 -5.15
N PHE A 169 2.45 14.14 -6.23
CA PHE A 169 3.19 13.54 -7.35
C PHE A 169 4.18 14.51 -8.01
N GLU A 170 3.93 15.82 -7.95
CA GLU A 170 4.90 16.79 -8.47
C GLU A 170 6.16 16.86 -7.59
N TRP A 171 5.98 16.83 -6.27
CA TRP A 171 7.11 16.90 -5.34
C TRP A 171 7.91 15.61 -5.31
N LEU A 172 7.23 14.46 -5.48
CA LEU A 172 7.84 13.13 -5.52
C LEU A 172 8.92 12.98 -6.61
N HIS A 173 8.89 13.80 -7.66
CA HIS A 173 9.99 13.91 -8.64
C HIS A 173 11.33 14.37 -8.04
N ARG A 174 11.40 14.78 -6.77
CA ARG A 174 12.67 15.06 -6.08
C ARG A 174 13.29 13.80 -5.47
N LEU A 175 12.58 12.68 -5.44
CA LEU A 175 13.10 11.41 -4.95
C LEU A 175 13.78 10.64 -6.07
N ASP A 176 14.86 9.93 -5.74
CA ASP A 176 15.61 9.08 -6.66
C ASP A 176 14.97 7.67 -6.69
N ILE A 177 13.75 7.59 -7.22
CA ILE A 177 12.90 6.39 -7.19
C ILE A 177 12.56 5.89 -8.59
N LEU A 178 12.34 4.58 -8.71
CA LEU A 178 11.76 3.95 -9.88
C LEU A 178 10.22 3.96 -9.82
N TYR A 179 9.69 3.80 -8.61
CA TYR A 179 8.25 3.80 -8.38
C TYR A 179 7.88 4.35 -7.01
N GLU A 180 6.63 4.78 -6.90
CA GLU A 180 6.00 5.05 -5.62
C GLU A 180 4.64 4.38 -5.53
N ALA A 181 4.23 4.01 -4.32
CA ALA A 181 2.99 3.28 -4.09
C ALA A 181 2.01 4.02 -3.16
N SER A 182 2.17 5.31 -2.92
CA SER A 182 1.35 6.13 -2.01
C SER A 182 -0.05 6.46 -2.54
N ALA A 183 -0.58 5.68 -3.48
CA ALA A 183 -1.85 5.91 -4.14
C ALA A 183 -2.69 4.62 -4.20
N PHE A 184 -3.94 4.76 -4.63
CA PHE A 184 -4.89 3.66 -4.72
C PHE A 184 -5.94 3.89 -5.81
N ASP A 185 -6.62 2.83 -6.23
CA ASP A 185 -7.70 2.94 -7.20
C ASP A 185 -8.94 3.63 -6.59
N THR A 186 -9.39 3.15 -5.42
CA THR A 186 -10.52 3.68 -4.65
C THR A 186 -10.38 3.33 -3.16
N ASP A 187 -10.22 4.34 -2.32
CA ASP A 187 -10.20 4.19 -0.86
C ASP A 187 -10.71 5.47 -0.18
N PRO A 188 -11.99 5.50 0.26
CA PRO A 188 -12.54 6.69 0.91
C PRO A 188 -12.04 6.85 2.35
N PHE A 189 -11.35 5.86 2.94
CA PHE A 189 -11.03 5.85 4.38
C PHE A 189 -9.73 6.56 4.73
N GLU A 190 -8.87 6.79 3.74
CA GLU A 190 -7.60 7.46 3.92
C GLU A 190 -7.76 8.97 4.21
N PRO A 191 -6.77 9.59 4.87
CA PRO A 191 -6.80 11.04 5.14
C PRO A 191 -6.87 11.89 3.88
N GLN A 192 -6.15 11.47 2.84
CA GLN A 192 -6.18 12.04 1.49
C GLN A 192 -6.88 11.01 0.60
N SER A 193 -8.18 11.20 0.34
CA SER A 193 -9.04 10.19 -0.28
C SER A 193 -9.24 10.39 -1.79
N ASP A 194 -8.23 10.89 -2.49
CA ASP A 194 -8.20 11.13 -3.94
C ASP A 194 -7.66 9.92 -4.70
N GLY A 195 -8.52 8.89 -4.86
CA GLY A 195 -8.18 7.70 -5.64
C GLY A 195 -7.90 8.01 -7.11
N LEU A 196 -6.97 7.26 -7.71
CA LEU A 196 -6.58 7.41 -9.12
C LEU A 196 -7.63 6.89 -10.09
N ARG A 197 -8.61 6.13 -9.62
CA ARG A 197 -9.65 5.50 -10.45
C ARG A 197 -9.05 4.67 -11.60
N THR A 198 -8.02 3.90 -11.30
CA THR A 198 -7.42 2.93 -12.21
C THR A 198 -6.83 1.77 -11.42
N ILE A 199 -6.99 0.55 -11.94
CA ILE A 199 -6.34 -0.66 -11.42
C ILE A 199 -5.00 -0.97 -12.10
N PHE A 200 -4.46 -0.02 -12.87
CA PHE A 200 -3.21 -0.16 -13.59
C PHE A 200 -2.17 0.83 -13.06
N PRO A 201 -0.86 0.52 -13.19
CA PRO A 201 0.19 1.50 -12.94
C PRO A 201 0.05 2.76 -13.81
N VAL A 202 0.55 3.89 -13.31
CA VAL A 202 0.48 5.18 -14.00
C VAL A 202 1.86 5.80 -14.14
N HIS A 203 2.22 6.23 -15.34
CA HIS A 203 3.46 6.97 -15.59
C HIS A 203 3.38 8.38 -15.01
N GLN A 204 4.41 8.81 -14.28
CA GLN A 204 4.64 10.21 -13.96
C GLN A 204 5.80 10.78 -14.77
N THR A 205 5.46 11.62 -15.73
CA THR A 205 6.37 12.21 -16.72
C THR A 205 6.40 13.74 -16.68
N LYS A 206 5.77 14.36 -15.66
CA LYS A 206 5.69 15.83 -15.57
C LYS A 206 7.05 16.51 -15.52
N VAL A 207 8.08 15.86 -14.99
CA VAL A 207 9.44 16.38 -14.92
C VAL A 207 10.36 15.55 -15.83
N PRO A 208 10.80 16.10 -16.98
CA PRO A 208 11.70 15.40 -17.89
C PRO A 208 12.97 14.92 -17.19
N GLY A 209 13.34 13.65 -17.40
CA GLY A 209 14.54 13.04 -16.81
C GLY A 209 14.40 12.63 -15.34
N ARG A 210 13.22 12.78 -14.73
CA ARG A 210 12.91 12.29 -13.37
C ARG A 210 11.57 11.56 -13.35
N GLU A 211 11.47 10.54 -14.17
CA GLU A 211 10.23 9.80 -14.36
C GLU A 211 10.16 8.62 -13.38
N TYR A 212 8.96 8.32 -12.92
CA TYR A 212 8.71 7.17 -12.05
C TYR A 212 7.30 6.61 -12.32
N VAL A 213 7.04 5.42 -11.82
CA VAL A 213 5.74 4.75 -11.95
C VAL A 213 4.96 4.84 -10.64
N VAL A 214 3.70 5.25 -10.70
CA VAL A 214 2.76 5.14 -9.58
C VAL A 214 2.14 3.75 -9.59
N LEU A 215 2.26 3.03 -8.49
CA LEU A 215 1.64 1.72 -8.28
C LEU A 215 0.46 1.87 -7.29
N PRO A 216 -0.78 2.09 -7.76
CA PRO A 216 -1.91 2.16 -6.86
C PRO A 216 -2.11 0.81 -6.18
N TYR A 217 -2.31 0.79 -4.86
CA TYR A 217 -2.92 -0.39 -4.26
C TYR A 217 -4.36 -0.53 -4.75
N THR A 218 -4.73 -1.75 -5.07
CA THR A 218 -6.03 -2.04 -5.68
C THR A 218 -6.84 -3.00 -4.83
N LEU A 219 -6.27 -3.66 -3.82
CA LEU A 219 -7.04 -4.37 -2.81
C LEU A 219 -7.12 -3.52 -1.53
N PRO A 220 -8.29 -3.46 -0.85
CA PRO A 220 -8.43 -2.75 0.42
C PRO A 220 -7.37 -3.17 1.44
N GLN A 221 -6.85 -2.23 2.22
CA GLN A 221 -5.81 -2.54 3.20
C GLN A 221 -6.35 -3.40 4.36
N ASP A 222 -5.47 -4.22 4.94
CA ASP A 222 -5.76 -5.04 6.13
C ASP A 222 -6.26 -4.23 7.33
N PHE A 223 -5.70 -3.04 7.57
CA PHE A 223 -6.12 -2.15 8.65
C PHE A 223 -7.60 -1.77 8.51
N THR A 224 -8.03 -1.36 7.32
CA THR A 224 -9.42 -1.04 7.03
C THR A 224 -10.31 -2.28 7.20
N MET A 225 -9.89 -3.41 6.62
CA MET A 225 -10.65 -4.65 6.63
C MET A 225 -10.84 -5.23 8.04
N PHE A 226 -9.75 -5.42 8.78
CA PHE A 226 -9.77 -6.24 9.98
C PHE A 226 -9.71 -5.44 11.27
N ILE A 227 -9.14 -4.22 11.24
CA ILE A 227 -9.10 -3.36 12.43
C ILE A 227 -10.31 -2.44 12.48
N LEU A 228 -10.59 -1.71 11.39
CA LEU A 228 -11.72 -0.78 11.36
C LEU A 228 -13.07 -1.46 11.21
N PHE A 229 -13.22 -2.35 10.22
CA PHE A 229 -14.48 -3.07 9.97
C PHE A 229 -14.64 -4.35 10.77
N ARG A 230 -13.53 -4.94 11.24
CA ARG A 230 -13.53 -6.22 11.95
C ARG A 230 -14.18 -7.33 11.14
N GLU A 231 -13.98 -7.30 9.82
CA GLU A 231 -14.37 -8.39 8.93
C GLU A 231 -13.79 -9.71 9.44
N LYS A 232 -14.54 -10.80 9.25
CA LYS A 232 -14.20 -12.13 9.78
C LYS A 232 -13.71 -13.09 8.71
N ASP A 233 -13.76 -12.65 7.46
CA ASP A 233 -13.39 -13.40 6.28
C ASP A 233 -12.77 -12.47 5.23
N ILE A 234 -12.28 -13.07 4.14
CA ILE A 234 -11.64 -12.36 3.03
C ILE A 234 -12.59 -12.08 1.86
N ARG A 235 -13.93 -12.13 2.04
CA ARG A 235 -14.90 -12.05 0.93
C ARG A 235 -14.72 -10.81 0.07
N ILE A 236 -14.47 -9.66 0.70
CA ILE A 236 -14.25 -8.37 -0.01
C ILE A 236 -12.99 -8.45 -0.88
N TRP A 237 -11.91 -9.05 -0.37
CA TRP A 237 -10.69 -9.28 -1.16
C TRP A 237 -10.96 -10.22 -2.33
N LYS A 238 -11.64 -11.35 -2.12
CA LYS A 238 -11.98 -12.29 -3.20
C LYS A 238 -12.84 -11.65 -4.28
N GLU A 239 -13.84 -10.87 -3.88
CA GLU A 239 -14.74 -10.17 -4.80
C GLU A 239 -14.00 -9.15 -5.67
N LYS A 240 -13.14 -8.32 -5.05
CA LYS A 240 -12.37 -7.33 -5.80
C LYS A 240 -11.28 -7.97 -6.65
N LEU A 241 -10.60 -9.00 -6.15
CA LEU A 241 -9.60 -9.77 -6.90
C LEU A 241 -10.21 -10.37 -8.17
N ARG A 242 -11.38 -11.00 -8.07
CA ARG A 242 -12.10 -11.52 -9.24
C ARG A 242 -12.38 -10.41 -10.26
N TRP A 243 -12.89 -9.26 -9.80
CA TRP A 243 -13.16 -8.14 -10.67
C TRP A 243 -11.88 -7.60 -11.35
N ILE A 244 -10.79 -7.44 -10.62
CA ILE A 244 -9.48 -7.06 -11.18
C ILE A 244 -9.04 -8.06 -12.23
N ALA A 245 -9.21 -9.36 -11.95
CA ALA A 245 -8.85 -10.42 -12.87
C ALA A 245 -9.70 -10.38 -14.16
N ASP A 246 -11.00 -10.12 -14.06
CA ASP A 246 -11.90 -9.98 -15.21
C ASP A 246 -11.57 -8.77 -16.10
N HIS A 247 -10.93 -7.74 -15.53
CA HIS A 247 -10.53 -6.50 -16.23
C HIS A 247 -9.04 -6.45 -16.55
N GLY A 248 -8.32 -7.52 -16.24
CA GLY A 248 -6.88 -7.67 -16.45
C GLY A 248 -6.00 -6.62 -15.76
N GLY A 249 -6.41 -6.13 -14.59
CA GLY A 249 -5.65 -5.15 -13.83
C GLY A 249 -4.46 -5.71 -13.03
N MET A 250 -3.87 -4.85 -12.23
CA MET A 250 -2.90 -5.21 -11.19
C MET A 250 -3.62 -5.37 -9.86
N ALA A 251 -3.51 -6.54 -9.24
CA ALA A 251 -3.92 -6.80 -7.86
C ALA A 251 -2.75 -6.46 -6.93
N LEU A 252 -2.69 -5.21 -6.47
CA LEU A 252 -1.70 -4.77 -5.49
C LEU A 252 -2.34 -4.72 -4.11
N LEU A 253 -1.80 -5.49 -3.18
CA LEU A 253 -2.20 -5.50 -1.78
C LEU A 253 -1.12 -4.86 -0.91
N ILE A 254 -1.57 -4.05 0.04
CA ILE A 254 -0.79 -3.56 1.16
C ILE A 254 -1.34 -4.17 2.45
N THR A 255 -0.45 -4.79 3.23
CA THR A 255 -0.74 -5.23 4.60
C THR A 255 0.32 -4.75 5.57
N HIS A 256 0.12 -4.91 6.87
CA HIS A 256 1.06 -4.45 7.88
C HIS A 256 1.35 -5.57 8.88
N PRO A 257 2.61 -6.04 9.01
CA PRO A 257 2.97 -7.04 10.02
C PRO A 257 2.65 -6.55 11.44
N ASP A 258 2.58 -5.24 11.63
CA ASP A 258 2.13 -4.55 12.85
C ASP A 258 0.78 -5.06 13.37
N TYR A 259 -0.14 -5.46 12.50
CA TYR A 259 -1.48 -5.90 12.88
C TYR A 259 -1.65 -7.43 12.79
N MET A 260 -0.67 -8.17 12.27
CA MET A 260 -0.78 -9.62 12.10
C MET A 260 -0.37 -10.37 13.36
N SER A 261 -1.28 -11.18 13.90
CA SER A 261 -0.96 -12.15 14.94
C SER A 261 -0.59 -13.52 14.34
N PHE A 262 0.60 -14.00 14.68
CA PHE A 262 1.13 -15.30 14.26
C PHE A 262 0.98 -16.40 15.33
N ASP A 263 0.56 -16.06 16.55
CA ASP A 263 0.44 -16.99 17.68
C ASP A 263 -1.02 -17.31 18.04
N GLY A 264 -1.98 -16.79 17.28
CA GLY A 264 -3.42 -17.01 17.48
C GLY A 264 -4.05 -16.14 18.58
N SER A 265 -3.25 -15.37 19.35
CA SER A 265 -3.75 -14.39 20.30
C SER A 265 -3.91 -13.03 19.59
N THR A 266 -5.13 -12.47 19.59
CA THR A 266 -5.39 -11.20 18.91
C THR A 266 -5.69 -10.10 19.91
N GLY A 267 -4.80 -9.10 19.95
CA GLY A 267 -5.07 -7.82 20.59
C GLY A 267 -6.13 -7.01 19.85
N PHE A 268 -6.48 -5.84 20.40
CA PHE A 268 -7.55 -4.99 19.83
C PHE A 268 -7.18 -4.32 18.49
N GLU A 269 -5.89 -4.33 18.12
CA GLU A 269 -5.36 -3.83 16.85
C GLU A 269 -4.76 -4.95 16.02
N GLU A 270 -5.14 -6.19 16.30
CA GLU A 270 -4.56 -7.33 15.61
C GLU A 270 -5.64 -8.21 15.02
N TYR A 271 -5.26 -8.94 13.98
CA TYR A 271 -6.07 -9.95 13.35
C TYR A 271 -5.23 -11.20 13.11
N PRO A 272 -5.84 -12.40 12.99
CA PRO A 272 -5.09 -13.62 12.74
C PRO A 272 -4.42 -13.56 11.36
N CYS A 273 -3.12 -13.83 11.28
CA CYS A 273 -2.39 -13.90 10.01
C CYS A 273 -2.99 -14.93 9.02
N GLU A 274 -3.78 -15.88 9.52
CA GLU A 274 -4.53 -16.85 8.73
C GLU A 274 -5.47 -16.22 7.69
N LEU A 275 -5.99 -15.01 7.93
CA LEU A 275 -6.78 -14.30 6.91
C LEU A 275 -5.91 -13.90 5.71
N TYR A 276 -4.65 -13.52 5.95
CA TYR A 276 -3.69 -13.24 4.88
C TYR A 276 -3.26 -14.54 4.17
N ARG A 277 -2.97 -15.60 4.94
CA ARG A 277 -2.68 -16.94 4.40
C ARG A 277 -3.82 -17.46 3.51
N GLU A 278 -5.07 -17.27 3.93
CA GLU A 278 -6.25 -17.68 3.16
C GLU A 278 -6.30 -16.96 1.81
N LEU A 279 -6.00 -15.66 1.77
CA LEU A 279 -5.97 -14.91 0.50
C LEU A 279 -4.86 -15.42 -0.43
N LEU A 280 -3.64 -15.59 0.08
CA LEU A 280 -2.54 -16.10 -0.74
C LEU A 280 -2.80 -17.51 -1.25
N THR A 281 -3.38 -18.37 -0.41
CA THR A 281 -3.81 -19.70 -0.81
C THR A 281 -4.87 -19.62 -1.90
N HIS A 282 -5.88 -18.76 -1.74
CA HIS A 282 -6.92 -18.54 -2.74
C HIS A 282 -6.35 -18.06 -4.08
N ILE A 283 -5.41 -17.10 -4.08
CA ILE A 283 -4.72 -16.65 -5.29
C ILE A 283 -4.01 -17.83 -5.96
N LYS A 284 -3.24 -18.59 -5.18
CA LYS A 284 -2.46 -19.73 -5.67
C LYS A 284 -3.32 -20.82 -6.27
N THR A 285 -4.44 -21.18 -5.64
CA THR A 285 -5.26 -22.34 -6.05
C THR A 285 -6.28 -22.00 -7.11
N GLU A 286 -6.99 -20.87 -6.98
CA GLU A 286 -8.11 -20.55 -7.88
C GLU A 286 -7.65 -19.84 -9.17
N TYR A 287 -6.46 -19.24 -9.16
CA TYR A 287 -5.92 -18.50 -10.30
C TYR A 287 -4.59 -19.08 -10.77
N GLU A 288 -4.32 -20.35 -10.49
CA GLU A 288 -3.10 -21.03 -10.93
C GLU A 288 -2.93 -20.89 -12.45
N GLY A 289 -1.75 -20.45 -12.89
CA GLY A 289 -1.49 -20.23 -14.31
C GLY A 289 -2.08 -18.93 -14.87
N GLU A 290 -2.96 -18.23 -14.15
CA GLU A 290 -3.64 -17.03 -14.66
C GLU A 290 -2.97 -15.72 -14.26
N TYR A 291 -2.32 -15.65 -13.10
CA TYR A 291 -1.65 -14.43 -12.65
C TYR A 291 -0.16 -14.37 -13.00
N TRP A 292 0.35 -13.15 -13.12
CA TRP A 292 1.78 -12.85 -13.09
C TRP A 292 2.15 -12.24 -11.74
N HIS A 293 2.89 -12.98 -10.93
CA HIS A 293 3.39 -12.49 -9.64
C HIS A 293 4.82 -11.95 -9.78
N LEU A 294 5.07 -10.78 -9.19
CA LEU A 294 6.32 -10.04 -9.27
C LEU A 294 6.45 -9.03 -8.13
N LEU A 295 7.68 -8.58 -7.88
CA LEU A 295 7.95 -7.50 -6.94
C LEU A 295 7.53 -6.14 -7.54
N PRO A 296 7.21 -5.14 -6.71
CA PRO A 296 6.94 -3.77 -7.17
C PRO A 296 8.01 -3.19 -8.10
N GLN A 297 9.30 -3.38 -7.80
CA GLN A 297 10.38 -2.91 -8.69
C GLN A 297 10.28 -3.52 -10.10
N ASP A 298 9.96 -4.81 -10.20
CA ASP A 298 9.87 -5.54 -11.46
C ASP A 298 8.65 -5.06 -12.26
N MET A 299 7.55 -4.77 -11.56
CA MET A 299 6.36 -4.15 -12.15
C MET A 299 6.70 -2.79 -12.76
N ALA A 300 7.44 -1.96 -12.03
CA ALA A 300 7.82 -0.64 -12.48
C ALA A 300 8.77 -0.68 -13.70
N TYR A 301 9.75 -1.59 -13.70
CA TYR A 301 10.60 -1.84 -14.87
C TYR A 301 9.77 -2.27 -16.09
N PHE A 302 8.93 -3.29 -15.92
CA PHE A 302 8.05 -3.77 -16.98
C PHE A 302 7.17 -2.64 -17.55
N TRP A 303 6.58 -1.83 -16.67
CA TRP A 303 5.68 -0.75 -17.09
C TRP A 303 6.42 0.34 -17.87
N ASN A 304 7.65 0.67 -17.46
CA ASN A 304 8.52 1.62 -18.17
C ASN A 304 8.96 1.14 -19.55
N GLU A 305 9.17 -0.16 -19.73
CA GLU A 305 9.65 -0.72 -20.99
C GLU A 305 8.53 -1.08 -21.96
N SER A 306 7.40 -1.56 -21.44
CA SER A 306 6.37 -2.23 -22.24
C SER A 306 5.13 -1.38 -22.50
N VAL A 307 4.92 -0.30 -21.75
CA VAL A 307 3.74 0.57 -21.90
C VAL A 307 4.21 1.97 -22.31
N GLY A 308 3.73 2.43 -23.46
CA GLY A 308 4.05 3.75 -23.98
C GLY A 308 3.77 4.85 -22.96
N LYS A 309 4.74 5.75 -22.80
CA LYS A 309 4.56 6.96 -21.98
C LYS A 309 3.57 7.90 -22.69
N PRO A 310 2.66 8.55 -21.93
CA PRO A 310 1.66 9.45 -22.50
C PRO A 310 2.26 10.69 -23.16
#